data_AF-A0A081P752-F1
#
_entry.id   AF-A0A081P752-F1
#
_cell.length_a   1.000
_cell.length_b   1.000
_cell.length_c   1.000
_cell.angle_alpha   90.00
_cell.angle_beta   90.00
_cell.angle_gamma   90.00
#
_symmetry.space_group_name_H-M   'P 1'
#
loop_
_entity.id
_entity.type
_entity.pdbx_description
1 polymer ?
#
loop_
_entity_poly.entity_id
_entity_poly.type
_entity_poly.pdbx_seq_one_letter_code
_entity_poly.pdbx_strand_id
1 'polypeptide(L)'
;MATPTPPLAPAQPPPAASEKPKPQAASQAEVPPPKPVAVQEQPIEGVYARAGENQLWMGRAKISKRDNGIYHLEVNVTSGFAHHIGSMESDFTITSGKVKLLNEEYEDVSVTFAENRLVIDYPDSKLFGGHNAEPRGAYYLFKSPIDPPFLAKLYDAAKIEPSYREGFTDIWTVNADQGKQLLLLQSYSAINRSNVISEQVVVYDEHSKAFNVIGEIDTVNRRKVADRLKGFGYPEDLVYLATRKAEFDRYQETMMKRFDNEGHPGLEAPLSEQEAFFIATGIGRVTSHADNRRNEDNIGSIFIQKVSSSDGEKVTIHEYEAVRNGDDDEHTATGNWIHVDRTTGRVKDMFDEK
;
A
#
# COMPACT_ATOMS: atom_id res chain seq x y z
N MET A 1 41.56 -0.67 65.24
CA MET A 1 40.75 -1.13 66.39
C MET A 1 39.79 -2.19 65.88
N ALA A 2 39.77 -3.35 66.52
CA ALA A 2 38.85 -4.46 66.23
C ALA A 2 38.47 -5.10 67.58
N THR A 3 37.20 -5.43 67.76
CA THR A 3 36.57 -5.86 69.01
C THR A 3 35.32 -6.71 68.69
N PRO A 4 34.90 -7.66 69.55
CA PRO A 4 35.05 -9.07 69.16
C PRO A 4 33.77 -9.92 69.29
N THR A 5 33.85 -11.16 68.77
CA THR A 5 32.89 -12.25 69.05
C THR A 5 33.32 -13.05 70.29
N PRO A 6 32.41 -13.36 71.23
CA PRO A 6 32.14 -14.77 71.63
C PRO A 6 30.67 -14.97 72.14
N PRO A 7 30.22 -16.15 72.64
CA PRO A 7 30.87 -17.46 72.86
C PRO A 7 30.13 -18.70 72.29
N LEU A 8 30.69 -19.90 72.56
CA LEU A 8 30.23 -21.23 72.13
C LEU A 8 29.21 -21.93 73.07
N ALA A 9 28.33 -22.74 72.44
CA ALA A 9 28.03 -24.18 72.62
C ALA A 9 27.82 -24.84 74.01
N PRO A 10 26.86 -25.78 74.14
CA PRO A 10 27.10 -27.24 73.93
C PRO A 10 25.95 -27.97 73.16
N ALA A 11 25.94 -29.27 72.78
CA ALA A 11 26.93 -30.36 72.59
C ALA A 11 26.30 -31.48 71.67
N GLN A 12 26.86 -32.72 71.62
CA GLN A 12 26.44 -33.83 70.73
C GLN A 12 25.68 -34.99 71.45
N PRO A 13 25.09 -35.93 70.68
CA PRO A 13 25.60 -37.31 70.67
C PRO A 13 25.86 -37.88 69.24
N PRO A 14 26.53 -39.06 69.11
CA PRO A 14 27.16 -39.49 67.85
C PRO A 14 26.38 -40.66 67.16
N PRO A 15 26.93 -41.46 66.22
CA PRO A 15 26.33 -41.62 64.89
C PRO A 15 25.60 -42.96 64.66
N ALA A 16 24.84 -43.03 63.57
CA ALA A 16 24.40 -44.29 62.96
C ALA A 16 24.82 -44.32 61.49
N ALA A 17 25.56 -45.35 61.09
CA ALA A 17 25.93 -45.59 59.70
C ALA A 17 24.83 -46.39 58.99
N SER A 18 24.46 -46.00 57.77
CA SER A 18 23.81 -46.90 56.80
C SER A 18 24.06 -46.49 55.35
N GLU A 19 24.59 -47.46 54.60
CA GLU A 19 24.32 -47.79 53.19
C GLU A 19 24.56 -46.75 52.07
N LYS A 20 25.44 -47.15 51.13
CA LYS A 20 25.61 -46.51 49.81
C LYS A 20 24.42 -46.80 48.90
N PRO A 21 23.79 -45.80 48.26
CA PRO A 21 22.91 -46.02 47.12
C PRO A 21 23.69 -46.44 45.85
N LYS A 22 23.04 -47.24 44.99
CA LYS A 22 23.54 -47.65 43.67
C LYS A 22 23.66 -46.46 42.69
N PRO A 23 24.47 -46.56 41.62
CA PRO A 23 24.46 -45.57 40.54
C PRO A 23 23.10 -45.57 39.85
N GLN A 24 22.46 -44.40 39.77
CA GLN A 24 21.25 -44.21 39.02
C GLN A 24 21.61 -44.04 37.53
N ALA A 25 20.90 -44.73 36.64
CA ALA A 25 21.18 -44.67 35.21
C ALA A 25 21.00 -43.24 34.67
N ALA A 26 21.88 -42.82 33.75
CA ALA A 26 21.76 -41.53 33.10
C ALA A 26 20.44 -41.46 32.32
N SER A 27 19.54 -40.57 32.76
CA SER A 27 18.33 -40.25 32.00
C SER A 27 18.78 -39.62 30.68
N GLN A 28 18.40 -40.25 29.57
CA GLN A 28 18.56 -39.64 28.26
C GLN A 28 17.73 -38.35 28.24
N ALA A 29 18.38 -37.22 28.06
CA ALA A 29 17.68 -35.98 27.79
C ALA A 29 16.94 -36.14 26.45
N GLU A 30 15.61 -36.22 26.53
CA GLU A 30 14.74 -36.28 25.36
C GLU A 30 14.97 -35.00 24.56
N VAL A 31 15.66 -35.12 23.42
CA VAL A 31 15.88 -34.00 22.52
C VAL A 31 14.50 -33.56 22.05
N PRO A 32 14.06 -32.32 22.34
CA PRO A 32 12.74 -31.89 21.93
C PRO A 32 12.63 -32.02 20.41
N PRO A 33 11.51 -32.55 19.89
CA PRO A 33 11.36 -32.73 18.45
C PRO A 33 11.59 -31.39 17.75
N PRO A 34 12.33 -31.37 16.61
CA PRO A 34 12.58 -30.14 15.90
C PRO A 34 11.26 -29.43 15.63
N LYS A 35 11.17 -28.15 16.02
CA LYS A 35 9.97 -27.33 15.77
C LYS A 35 9.57 -27.52 14.32
N PRO A 36 8.27 -27.75 14.01
CA PRO A 36 7.82 -27.84 12.64
C PRO A 36 8.33 -26.63 11.87
N VAL A 37 9.17 -26.86 10.86
CA VAL A 37 9.57 -25.80 9.93
C VAL A 37 8.27 -25.34 9.29
N ALA A 38 7.93 -24.07 9.46
CA ALA A 38 6.74 -23.50 8.85
C ALA A 38 6.81 -23.76 7.34
N VAL A 39 5.85 -24.52 6.81
CA VAL A 39 5.84 -24.89 5.40
C VAL A 39 5.60 -23.61 4.63
N GLN A 40 6.59 -23.17 3.84
CA GLN A 40 6.45 -22.00 2.99
C GLN A 40 5.27 -22.20 2.03
N GLU A 41 4.40 -21.20 1.97
CA GLU A 41 3.25 -21.24 1.08
C GLU A 41 3.69 -21.18 -0.39
N GLN A 42 2.84 -21.69 -1.29
CA GLN A 42 3.10 -21.64 -2.72
C GLN A 42 3.10 -20.18 -3.20
N PRO A 43 3.97 -19.81 -4.16
CA PRO A 43 4.11 -18.44 -4.61
C PRO A 43 2.89 -18.12 -5.49
N ILE A 44 2.25 -16.99 -5.21
CA ILE A 44 1.17 -16.49 -6.07
C ILE A 44 1.83 -15.76 -7.24
N GLU A 45 1.51 -16.18 -8.47
CA GLU A 45 1.89 -15.49 -9.70
C GLU A 45 1.18 -14.13 -9.76
N GLY A 46 1.90 -13.07 -10.14
CA GLY A 46 1.37 -11.72 -10.14
C GLY A 46 2.42 -10.64 -9.88
N VAL A 47 1.94 -9.47 -9.48
CA VAL A 47 2.74 -8.33 -9.05
C VAL A 47 2.45 -8.06 -7.58
N TYR A 48 3.51 -7.77 -6.83
CA TYR A 48 3.50 -7.34 -5.45
C TYR A 48 4.06 -5.91 -5.39
N ALA A 49 3.60 -5.12 -4.42
CA ALA A 49 3.95 -3.72 -4.22
C ALA A 49 4.37 -3.47 -2.77
N ARG A 50 5.21 -2.46 -2.52
CA ARG A 50 5.50 -2.02 -1.14
C ARG A 50 4.28 -1.34 -0.53
N ALA A 51 4.13 -1.44 0.79
CA ALA A 51 3.09 -0.69 1.48
C ALA A 51 3.39 0.82 1.41
N GLY A 52 2.39 1.66 1.11
CA GLY A 52 2.53 3.11 1.03
C GLY A 52 3.28 3.65 -0.19
N GLU A 53 3.48 2.82 -1.23
CA GLU A 53 4.16 3.27 -2.45
C GLU A 53 3.41 4.37 -3.22
N ASN A 54 4.17 5.21 -3.90
CA ASN A 54 3.69 6.36 -4.69
C ASN A 54 4.70 6.70 -5.79
N GLN A 55 4.46 7.77 -6.57
CA GLN A 55 5.31 8.15 -7.71
C GLN A 55 6.79 8.42 -7.34
N LEU A 56 7.08 8.84 -6.10
CA LEU A 56 8.46 9.09 -5.61
C LEU A 56 9.11 7.84 -4.98
N TRP A 57 8.34 6.81 -4.66
CA TRP A 57 8.84 5.60 -4.04
C TRP A 57 8.01 4.41 -4.49
N MET A 58 8.50 3.73 -5.51
CA MET A 58 7.88 2.54 -6.10
C MET A 58 8.72 1.33 -5.75
N GLY A 59 8.09 0.23 -5.33
CA GLY A 59 8.80 -1.01 -5.07
C GLY A 59 7.95 -2.18 -5.55
N ARG A 60 8.28 -2.72 -6.73
CA ARG A 60 7.52 -3.78 -7.38
C ARG A 60 8.34 -5.06 -7.46
N ALA A 61 7.72 -6.16 -7.05
CA ALA A 61 8.23 -7.50 -7.25
C ALA A 61 7.22 -8.31 -8.06
N LYS A 62 7.66 -8.95 -9.13
CA LYS A 62 6.81 -9.66 -10.08
C LYS A 62 7.23 -11.12 -10.11
N ILE A 63 6.24 -12.00 -10.03
CA ILE A 63 6.41 -13.44 -10.06
C ILE A 63 5.67 -13.99 -11.27
N SER A 64 6.40 -14.70 -12.13
CA SER A 64 5.83 -15.50 -13.21
C SER A 64 6.31 -16.94 -13.11
N LYS A 65 5.46 -17.88 -13.49
CA LYS A 65 5.86 -19.28 -13.58
C LYS A 65 6.62 -19.57 -14.86
N ARG A 66 7.63 -20.43 -14.75
CA ARG A 66 8.38 -21.04 -15.84
C ARG A 66 8.06 -22.54 -15.89
N ASP A 67 8.62 -23.24 -16.87
CA ASP A 67 8.45 -24.69 -16.97
C ASP A 67 9.13 -25.45 -15.82
N ASN A 68 8.77 -26.73 -15.66
CA ASN A 68 9.42 -27.67 -14.72
C ASN A 68 9.40 -27.27 -13.23
N GLY A 69 8.45 -26.44 -12.81
CA GLY A 69 8.32 -26.00 -11.41
C GLY A 69 9.33 -24.91 -11.01
N ILE A 70 9.97 -24.27 -11.99
CA ILE A 70 10.75 -23.06 -11.81
C ILE A 70 9.80 -21.86 -11.83
N TYR A 71 10.11 -20.86 -11.03
CA TYR A 71 9.47 -19.55 -11.03
C TYR A 71 10.53 -18.49 -11.29
N HIS A 72 10.09 -17.33 -11.75
CA HIS A 72 10.93 -16.19 -12.05
C HIS A 72 10.51 -15.00 -11.18
N LEU A 73 11.48 -14.41 -10.49
CA LEU A 73 11.31 -13.24 -9.62
C LEU A 73 12.06 -12.06 -10.23
N GLU A 74 11.31 -11.02 -10.59
CA GLU A 74 11.82 -9.74 -11.10
C GLU A 74 11.46 -8.65 -10.08
N VAL A 75 12.45 -7.95 -9.51
CA VAL A 75 12.24 -6.91 -8.49
C VAL A 75 12.88 -5.62 -8.96
N ASN A 76 12.11 -4.53 -8.88
CA ASN A 76 12.53 -3.19 -9.23
C ASN A 76 12.07 -2.22 -8.14
N VAL A 77 12.98 -1.43 -7.60
CA VAL A 77 12.70 -0.41 -6.60
C VAL A 77 13.31 0.90 -7.04
N THR A 78 12.51 1.97 -6.97
CA THR A 78 12.91 3.33 -7.30
C THR A 78 12.63 4.23 -6.10
N SER A 79 13.59 5.07 -5.71
CA SER A 79 13.43 6.02 -4.59
C SER A 79 13.89 7.42 -4.98
N GLY A 80 13.07 8.41 -4.64
CA GLY A 80 13.26 9.82 -5.00
C GLY A 80 13.05 10.07 -6.49
N PHE A 81 13.75 11.07 -7.02
CA PHE A 81 13.70 11.58 -8.41
C PHE A 81 14.33 10.61 -9.43
N ALA A 82 14.01 9.32 -9.35
CA ALA A 82 14.63 8.21 -10.06
C ALA A 82 16.17 8.10 -9.96
N HIS A 83 16.80 8.84 -9.03
CA HIS A 83 18.25 8.83 -8.81
C HIS A 83 18.77 7.54 -8.16
N HIS A 84 17.89 6.81 -7.47
CA HIS A 84 18.22 5.56 -6.81
C HIS A 84 17.31 4.47 -7.35
N ILE A 85 17.94 3.51 -8.02
CA ILE A 85 17.32 2.30 -8.56
C ILE A 85 18.00 1.13 -7.87
N GLY A 86 17.23 0.09 -7.55
CA GLY A 86 17.75 -1.22 -7.21
C GLY A 86 16.92 -2.30 -7.87
N SER A 87 17.59 -3.39 -8.24
CA SER A 87 17.00 -4.45 -9.04
C SER A 87 17.56 -5.81 -8.67
N MET A 88 16.71 -6.84 -8.71
CA MET A 88 17.10 -8.23 -8.52
C MET A 88 16.28 -9.10 -9.48
N GLU A 89 16.93 -9.92 -10.30
CA GLU A 89 16.25 -10.80 -11.27
C GLU A 89 16.80 -12.23 -11.16
N SER A 90 15.97 -13.17 -10.69
CA SER A 90 16.38 -14.55 -10.50
C SER A 90 15.26 -15.55 -10.75
N ASP A 91 15.61 -16.65 -11.41
CA ASP A 91 14.81 -17.86 -11.34
C ASP A 91 14.98 -18.53 -9.97
N PHE A 92 13.95 -19.25 -9.52
CA PHE A 92 13.91 -19.94 -8.23
C PHE A 92 13.06 -21.21 -8.28
N THR A 93 13.36 -22.15 -7.37
CA THR A 93 12.53 -23.33 -7.10
C THR A 93 12.13 -23.39 -5.64
N ILE A 94 11.10 -24.17 -5.32
CA ILE A 94 10.72 -24.46 -3.93
C ILE A 94 11.05 -25.91 -3.63
N THR A 95 12.08 -26.11 -2.81
CA THR A 95 12.57 -27.43 -2.40
C THR A 95 12.41 -27.57 -0.89
N SER A 96 11.77 -28.65 -0.44
CA SER A 96 11.54 -28.94 0.99
C SER A 96 10.92 -27.79 1.79
N GLY A 97 10.00 -27.04 1.18
CA GLY A 97 9.33 -25.90 1.82
C GLY A 97 10.22 -24.67 2.00
N LYS A 98 11.26 -24.51 1.18
CA LYS A 98 12.10 -23.30 1.10
C LYS A 98 12.29 -22.87 -0.36
N VAL A 99 12.24 -21.57 -0.61
CA VAL A 99 12.72 -21.00 -1.87
C VAL A 99 14.24 -21.13 -1.95
N LYS A 100 14.73 -21.61 -3.10
CA LYS A 100 16.12 -21.56 -3.51
C LYS A 100 16.22 -20.75 -4.81
N LEU A 101 16.89 -19.60 -4.74
CA LEU A 101 17.28 -18.84 -5.93
C LEU A 101 18.36 -19.64 -6.71
N LEU A 102 18.33 -19.53 -8.04
CA LEU A 102 19.21 -20.28 -8.93
C LEU A 102 20.45 -19.48 -9.41
N ASN A 103 20.45 -18.16 -9.27
CA ASN A 103 21.62 -17.31 -9.53
C ASN A 103 22.54 -17.29 -8.29
N GLU A 104 23.83 -17.59 -8.48
CA GLU A 104 24.86 -17.60 -7.44
C GLU A 104 25.07 -16.22 -6.78
N GLU A 105 24.81 -15.13 -7.51
CA GLU A 105 24.86 -13.75 -6.99
C GLU A 105 23.98 -13.56 -5.74
N TYR A 106 22.89 -14.31 -5.66
CA TYR A 106 21.87 -14.21 -4.62
C TYR A 106 21.90 -15.39 -3.62
N GLU A 107 23.05 -16.06 -3.46
CA GLU A 107 23.21 -17.17 -2.50
C GLU A 107 22.84 -16.81 -1.05
N ASP A 108 23.09 -15.55 -0.65
CA ASP A 108 22.79 -15.01 0.67
C ASP A 108 21.39 -14.39 0.78
N VAL A 109 20.59 -14.40 -0.30
CA VAL A 109 19.26 -13.80 -0.34
C VAL A 109 18.20 -14.81 0.08
N SER A 110 17.43 -14.45 1.09
CA SER A 110 16.24 -15.18 1.52
C SER A 110 14.97 -14.60 0.89
N VAL A 111 14.08 -15.48 0.43
CA VAL A 111 12.80 -15.15 -0.20
C VAL A 111 11.70 -15.94 0.50
N THR A 112 10.83 -15.26 1.24
CA THR A 112 9.77 -15.87 2.04
C THR A 112 8.39 -15.49 1.53
N PHE A 113 7.49 -16.48 1.46
CA PHE A 113 6.07 -16.30 1.08
C PHE A 113 5.18 -16.60 2.27
N ALA A 114 4.21 -15.72 2.51
CA ALA A 114 3.16 -15.90 3.51
C ALA A 114 1.87 -15.20 3.05
N GLU A 115 0.87 -15.97 2.62
CA GLU A 115 -0.44 -15.53 2.16
C GLU A 115 -0.36 -14.51 1.02
N ASN A 116 -0.52 -13.22 1.30
CA ASN A 116 -0.42 -12.16 0.31
C ASN A 116 0.96 -11.45 0.31
N ARG A 117 1.90 -11.88 1.15
CA ARG A 117 3.17 -11.20 1.38
C ARG A 117 4.36 -11.98 0.83
N LEU A 118 5.21 -11.28 0.10
CA LEU A 118 6.58 -11.64 -0.25
C LEU A 118 7.53 -10.84 0.64
N VAL A 119 8.53 -11.50 1.23
CA VAL A 119 9.63 -10.83 1.95
C VAL A 119 10.95 -11.24 1.30
N ILE A 120 11.78 -10.25 0.98
CA ILE A 120 13.14 -10.41 0.47
C ILE A 120 14.08 -9.84 1.53
N ASP A 121 15.03 -10.63 2.01
CA ASP A 121 15.99 -10.19 3.02
C ASP A 121 17.39 -10.79 2.80
N TYR A 122 18.42 -10.01 3.10
CA TYR A 122 19.84 -10.35 2.92
C TYR A 122 20.73 -9.52 3.87
N PRO A 123 21.95 -10.00 4.17
CA PRO A 123 22.88 -9.30 5.05
C PRO A 123 23.24 -7.89 4.57
N ASP A 124 23.44 -6.95 5.50
CA ASP A 124 23.84 -5.55 5.20
C ASP A 124 25.18 -5.41 4.44
N SER A 125 25.95 -6.50 4.32
CA SER A 125 27.17 -6.56 3.51
C SER A 125 26.91 -6.76 2.01
N LYS A 126 25.66 -7.01 1.60
CA LYS A 126 25.21 -7.10 0.21
C LYS A 126 24.32 -5.89 -0.11
N LEU A 127 24.49 -5.32 -1.29
CA LEU A 127 23.71 -4.19 -1.80
C LEU A 127 23.34 -4.48 -3.25
N PHE A 128 22.05 -4.33 -3.57
CA PHE A 128 21.51 -4.52 -4.92
C PHE A 128 20.76 -3.25 -5.43
N GLY A 129 20.95 -2.11 -4.76
CA GLY A 129 20.38 -0.84 -5.18
C GLY A 129 21.09 0.41 -4.66
N GLY A 130 20.53 1.57 -5.03
CA GLY A 130 20.91 2.86 -4.47
C GLY A 130 20.35 3.06 -3.06
N HIS A 131 20.74 4.17 -2.42
CA HIS A 131 20.21 4.58 -1.12
C HIS A 131 18.67 4.64 -1.14
N ASN A 132 18.01 3.99 -0.17
CA ASN A 132 16.55 3.81 -0.07
C ASN A 132 15.86 3.04 -1.23
N ALA A 133 16.63 2.55 -2.20
CA ALA A 133 16.18 1.77 -3.36
C ALA A 133 16.63 0.30 -3.33
N GLU A 134 17.13 -0.21 -2.21
CA GLU A 134 17.47 -1.62 -2.04
C GLU A 134 16.25 -2.55 -2.27
N PRO A 135 16.35 -3.63 -3.06
CA PRO A 135 15.30 -4.65 -3.24
C PRO A 135 14.82 -5.35 -1.95
N ARG A 136 15.62 -5.33 -0.86
CA ARG A 136 15.22 -5.84 0.46
C ARG A 136 13.95 -5.18 0.99
N GLY A 137 13.02 -5.99 1.49
CA GLY A 137 11.80 -5.52 2.16
C GLY A 137 10.60 -6.46 2.02
N ALA A 138 9.46 -5.99 2.52
CA ALA A 138 8.17 -6.65 2.38
C ALA A 138 7.38 -6.05 1.21
N TYR A 139 6.75 -6.93 0.43
CA TYR A 139 5.90 -6.63 -0.71
C TYR A 139 4.58 -7.38 -0.55
N TYR A 140 3.47 -6.74 -0.90
CA TYR A 140 2.11 -7.24 -0.73
C TYR A 140 1.45 -7.42 -2.09
N LEU A 141 0.67 -8.48 -2.27
CA LEU A 141 0.06 -8.85 -3.53
C LEU A 141 -0.84 -7.71 -4.05
N PHE A 142 -0.39 -7.11 -5.15
CA PHE A 142 -1.00 -5.94 -5.77
C PHE A 142 -2.00 -6.36 -6.85
N LYS A 143 -1.65 -7.36 -7.67
CA LYS A 143 -2.59 -8.04 -8.58
C LYS A 143 -2.07 -9.39 -9.01
N SER A 144 -2.97 -10.27 -9.41
CA SER A 144 -2.69 -11.60 -9.96
C SER A 144 -3.55 -11.81 -11.22
N PRO A 145 -3.08 -12.54 -12.25
CA PRO A 145 -3.90 -12.90 -13.41
C PRO A 145 -4.93 -14.00 -13.12
N ILE A 146 -5.00 -14.49 -11.88
CA ILE A 146 -5.96 -15.48 -11.37
C ILE A 146 -6.48 -15.02 -10.00
N ASP A 147 -7.49 -15.69 -9.47
CA ASP A 147 -8.00 -15.48 -8.10
C ASP A 147 -7.43 -16.53 -7.12
N PRO A 148 -6.22 -16.30 -6.54
CA PRO A 148 -5.69 -17.14 -5.46
C PRO A 148 -6.58 -17.04 -4.20
N PRO A 149 -6.47 -17.98 -3.23
CA PRO A 149 -7.38 -18.04 -2.07
C PRO A 149 -7.47 -16.77 -1.22
N PHE A 150 -6.41 -15.94 -1.16
CA PHE A 150 -6.46 -14.64 -0.51
C PHE A 150 -7.34 -13.64 -1.28
N LEU A 151 -7.12 -13.51 -2.60
CA LEU A 151 -7.87 -12.59 -3.45
C LEU A 151 -9.33 -13.00 -3.61
N ALA A 152 -9.62 -14.29 -3.78
CA ALA A 152 -11.00 -14.79 -3.82
C ALA A 152 -11.80 -14.34 -2.58
N LYS A 153 -11.24 -14.53 -1.37
CA LYS A 153 -11.88 -14.09 -0.11
C LYS A 153 -12.01 -12.57 0.00
N LEU A 154 -10.97 -11.83 -0.41
CA LEU A 154 -10.98 -10.36 -0.41
C LEU A 154 -12.08 -9.82 -1.35
N TYR A 155 -12.12 -10.33 -2.58
CA TYR A 155 -13.09 -9.93 -3.61
C TYR A 155 -14.51 -10.36 -3.25
N ASP A 156 -14.71 -11.50 -2.59
CA ASP A 156 -16.03 -11.91 -2.11
C ASP A 156 -16.51 -11.05 -0.93
N ALA A 157 -15.61 -10.67 -0.01
CA ALA A 157 -15.93 -9.75 1.09
C ALA A 157 -16.29 -8.35 0.57
N ALA A 158 -15.48 -7.81 -0.34
CA ALA A 158 -15.70 -6.53 -1.03
C ALA A 158 -16.81 -6.59 -2.11
N LYS A 159 -17.31 -7.78 -2.45
CA LYS A 159 -18.30 -8.01 -3.53
C LYS A 159 -17.85 -7.47 -4.90
N ILE A 160 -16.56 -7.55 -5.21
CA ILE A 160 -16.03 -7.18 -6.53
C ILE A 160 -16.65 -8.10 -7.58
N GLU A 161 -17.23 -7.51 -8.63
CA GLU A 161 -17.85 -8.27 -9.72
C GLU A 161 -16.81 -9.14 -10.46
N PRO A 162 -17.17 -10.36 -10.92
CA PRO A 162 -16.25 -11.25 -11.64
C PRO A 162 -15.56 -10.61 -12.86
N SER A 163 -16.25 -9.68 -13.52
CA SER A 163 -15.76 -8.85 -14.64
C SER A 163 -14.51 -8.01 -14.33
N TYR A 164 -14.22 -7.77 -13.06
CA TYR A 164 -13.12 -6.91 -12.60
C TYR A 164 -12.07 -7.64 -11.74
N ARG A 165 -12.20 -8.97 -11.61
CA ARG A 165 -11.22 -9.85 -10.94
C ARG A 165 -10.06 -10.19 -11.87
N GLU A 166 -9.25 -11.21 -11.57
CA GLU A 166 -8.24 -11.76 -12.50
C GLU A 166 -7.30 -10.72 -13.16
N GLY A 167 -6.87 -9.72 -12.39
CA GLY A 167 -5.89 -8.72 -12.81
C GLY A 167 -6.47 -7.40 -13.36
N PHE A 168 -7.80 -7.23 -13.32
CA PHE A 168 -8.49 -5.95 -13.57
C PHE A 168 -8.76 -5.13 -12.29
N THR A 169 -8.34 -5.62 -11.12
CA THR A 169 -8.31 -4.86 -9.87
C THR A 169 -6.88 -4.73 -9.36
N ASP A 170 -6.45 -3.50 -9.09
CA ASP A 170 -5.19 -3.19 -8.40
C ASP A 170 -5.44 -3.03 -6.90
N ILE A 171 -4.55 -3.58 -6.08
CA ILE A 171 -4.70 -3.65 -4.61
C ILE A 171 -3.53 -2.91 -3.98
N TRP A 172 -3.77 -1.65 -3.66
CA TRP A 172 -2.80 -0.80 -2.99
C TRP A 172 -2.82 -1.10 -1.50
N THR A 173 -1.72 -1.65 -0.97
CA THR A 173 -1.52 -1.69 0.48
C THR A 173 -1.11 -0.29 0.94
N VAL A 174 -2.08 0.52 1.36
CA VAL A 174 -1.87 1.92 1.78
C VAL A 174 -1.01 1.99 3.04
N ASN A 175 -1.21 1.05 3.96
CA ASN A 175 -0.37 0.87 5.15
C ASN A 175 -0.38 -0.61 5.58
N ALA A 176 0.70 -1.07 6.19
CA ALA A 176 0.79 -2.38 6.83
C ALA A 176 1.54 -2.25 8.17
N ASP A 177 0.81 -2.35 9.28
CA ASP A 177 1.36 -2.21 10.63
C ASP A 177 0.70 -3.20 11.61
N GLN A 178 1.48 -3.76 12.54
CA GLN A 178 1.02 -4.69 13.60
C GLN A 178 0.07 -5.81 13.12
N GLY A 179 0.33 -6.39 11.94
CA GLY A 179 -0.50 -7.44 11.37
C GLY A 179 -1.84 -6.95 10.80
N LYS A 180 -2.03 -5.65 10.60
CA LYS A 180 -3.17 -5.07 9.90
C LYS A 180 -2.73 -4.37 8.63
N GLN A 181 -3.45 -4.62 7.54
CA GLN A 181 -3.20 -4.02 6.23
C GLN A 181 -4.41 -3.16 5.85
N LEU A 182 -4.17 -1.88 5.58
CA LEU A 182 -5.16 -0.97 4.98
C LEU A 182 -5.05 -1.11 3.46
N LEU A 183 -6.07 -1.66 2.83
CA LEU A 183 -6.11 -1.95 1.40
C LEU A 183 -7.06 -0.99 0.69
N LEU A 184 -6.63 -0.44 -0.44
CA LEU A 184 -7.45 0.27 -1.41
C LEU A 184 -7.48 -0.55 -2.71
N LEU A 185 -8.66 -1.07 -3.04
CA LEU A 185 -8.93 -1.85 -4.24
C LEU A 185 -9.45 -0.89 -5.31
N GLN A 186 -8.74 -0.79 -6.44
CA GLN A 186 -9.17 0.00 -7.60
C GLN A 186 -9.52 -0.97 -8.73
N SER A 187 -10.81 -1.13 -9.02
CA SER A 187 -11.31 -1.93 -10.13
C SER A 187 -11.37 -1.08 -11.40
N TYR A 188 -10.88 -1.62 -12.52
CA TYR A 188 -10.83 -0.95 -13.82
C TYR A 188 -11.78 -1.59 -14.83
N SER A 189 -12.27 -0.78 -15.76
CA SER A 189 -13.07 -1.29 -16.87
C SER A 189 -12.27 -2.26 -17.75
N ALA A 190 -12.84 -3.44 -18.01
CA ALA A 190 -12.27 -4.40 -18.96
C ALA A 190 -12.19 -3.85 -20.40
N ILE A 191 -13.03 -2.86 -20.73
CA ILE A 191 -13.07 -2.19 -22.04
C ILE A 191 -12.03 -1.06 -22.10
N ASN A 192 -11.93 -0.26 -21.03
CA ASN A 192 -10.95 0.82 -20.94
C ASN A 192 -10.19 0.80 -19.60
N ARG A 193 -8.97 0.24 -19.63
CA ARG A 193 -8.13 0.04 -18.44
C ARG A 193 -7.63 1.33 -17.78
N SER A 194 -7.82 2.51 -18.36
CA SER A 194 -7.55 3.79 -17.68
C SER A 194 -8.73 4.31 -16.86
N ASN A 195 -9.94 3.74 -17.02
CA ASN A 195 -11.11 4.14 -16.25
C ASN A 195 -11.26 3.24 -15.01
N VAL A 196 -10.99 3.82 -13.83
CA VAL A 196 -11.44 3.26 -12.55
C VAL A 196 -12.96 3.34 -12.50
N ILE A 197 -13.61 2.28 -12.03
CA ILE A 197 -15.07 2.12 -12.02
C ILE A 197 -15.65 1.81 -10.63
N SER A 198 -14.83 1.31 -9.71
CA SER A 198 -15.15 1.12 -8.30
C SER A 198 -13.86 1.20 -7.50
N GLU A 199 -13.92 1.87 -6.35
CA GLU A 199 -12.81 2.01 -5.42
C GLU A 199 -13.28 1.59 -4.03
N GLN A 200 -12.68 0.56 -3.44
CA GLN A 200 -13.10 0.07 -2.12
C GLN A 200 -11.97 0.05 -1.11
N VAL A 201 -12.28 0.49 0.12
CA VAL A 201 -11.35 0.45 1.24
C VAL A 201 -11.68 -0.73 2.16
N VAL A 202 -10.68 -1.57 2.43
CA VAL A 202 -10.79 -2.77 3.26
C VAL A 202 -9.65 -2.79 4.28
N VAL A 203 -9.94 -3.10 5.54
CA VAL A 203 -8.92 -3.40 6.55
C VAL A 203 -8.82 -4.91 6.72
N TYR A 204 -7.70 -5.48 6.30
CA TYR A 204 -7.38 -6.89 6.50
C TYR A 204 -6.61 -7.08 7.81
N ASP A 205 -7.01 -8.08 8.61
CA ASP A 205 -6.38 -8.44 9.87
C ASP A 205 -5.72 -9.83 9.76
N GLU A 206 -4.38 -9.87 9.79
CA GLU A 206 -3.56 -11.08 9.61
C GLU A 206 -3.77 -12.11 10.72
N HIS A 207 -4.24 -11.72 11.91
CA HIS A 207 -4.43 -12.63 13.04
C HIS A 207 -5.77 -13.38 12.96
N SER A 208 -6.84 -12.66 12.65
CA SER A 208 -8.19 -13.23 12.49
C SER A 208 -8.48 -13.71 11.07
N LYS A 209 -7.61 -13.40 10.09
CA LYS A 209 -7.80 -13.66 8.65
C LYS A 209 -9.09 -13.05 8.11
N ALA A 210 -9.48 -11.89 8.66
CA ALA A 210 -10.75 -11.23 8.41
C ALA A 210 -10.58 -9.98 7.53
N PHE A 211 -11.52 -9.78 6.61
CA PHE A 211 -11.62 -8.60 5.75
C PHE A 211 -12.75 -7.69 6.25
N ASN A 212 -12.39 -6.55 6.82
CA ASN A 212 -13.34 -5.54 7.29
C ASN A 212 -13.53 -4.49 6.20
N VAL A 213 -14.58 -4.63 5.39
CA VAL A 213 -14.91 -3.65 4.34
C VAL A 213 -15.38 -2.34 4.99
N ILE A 214 -14.63 -1.27 4.76
CA ILE A 214 -14.93 0.06 5.32
C ILE A 214 -15.99 0.77 4.47
N GLY A 215 -15.88 0.64 3.14
CA GLY A 215 -16.87 1.12 2.17
C GLY A 215 -16.26 1.45 0.81
N GLU A 216 -17.13 1.82 -0.11
CA GLU A 216 -16.78 2.32 -1.45
C GLU A 216 -16.48 3.84 -1.40
N ILE A 217 -15.49 4.27 -2.18
CA ILE A 217 -15.13 5.66 -2.41
C ILE A 217 -15.91 6.17 -3.62
N ASP A 218 -16.98 6.90 -3.32
CA ASP A 218 -17.74 7.67 -4.29
C ASP A 218 -18.01 9.08 -3.71
N THR A 219 -18.53 9.98 -4.55
CA THR A 219 -18.85 11.37 -4.20
C THR A 219 -19.75 11.53 -2.97
N VAL A 220 -20.57 10.53 -2.63
CA VAL A 220 -21.54 10.56 -1.52
C VAL A 220 -21.04 9.80 -0.27
N ASN A 221 -20.16 8.82 -0.45
CA ASN A 221 -19.70 7.93 0.63
C ASN A 221 -18.27 8.19 1.12
N ARG A 222 -17.43 8.93 0.37
CA ARG A 222 -16.03 9.22 0.73
C ARG A 222 -15.88 9.72 2.18
N ARG A 223 -16.68 10.70 2.60
CA ARG A 223 -16.69 11.23 3.97
C ARG A 223 -16.97 10.14 5.02
N LYS A 224 -17.95 9.27 4.78
CA LYS A 224 -18.31 8.17 5.71
C LYS A 224 -17.19 7.15 5.83
N VAL A 225 -16.49 6.87 4.73
CA VAL A 225 -15.30 6.00 4.74
C VAL A 225 -14.16 6.66 5.51
N ALA A 226 -13.88 7.94 5.25
CA ALA A 226 -12.86 8.70 5.98
C ALA A 226 -13.13 8.75 7.50
N ASP A 227 -14.36 9.04 7.91
CA ASP A 227 -14.73 9.11 9.33
C ASP A 227 -14.71 7.73 10.00
N ARG A 228 -15.03 6.64 9.27
CA ARG A 228 -14.81 5.26 9.75
C ARG A 228 -13.32 4.99 9.97
N LEU A 229 -12.44 5.32 9.01
CA LEU A 229 -10.99 5.11 9.13
C LEU A 229 -10.40 5.88 10.33
N LYS A 230 -10.82 7.14 10.55
CA LYS A 230 -10.46 7.90 11.76
C LYS A 230 -10.93 7.19 13.03
N GLY A 231 -12.13 6.61 13.03
CA GLY A 231 -12.66 5.78 14.11
C GLY A 231 -11.86 4.50 14.40
N PHE A 232 -11.14 3.96 13.41
CA PHE A 232 -10.15 2.89 13.59
C PHE A 232 -8.78 3.39 14.08
N GLY A 233 -8.60 4.70 14.26
CA GLY A 233 -7.35 5.31 14.73
C GLY A 233 -6.32 5.62 13.65
N TYR A 234 -6.68 5.54 12.36
CA TYR A 234 -5.75 5.92 11.28
C TYR A 234 -5.48 7.43 11.27
N PRO A 235 -4.22 7.88 11.12
CA PRO A 235 -3.85 9.29 11.04
C PRO A 235 -4.38 9.94 9.76
N GLU A 236 -4.58 11.25 9.79
CA GLU A 236 -5.26 12.00 8.73
C GLU A 236 -4.61 11.82 7.34
N ASP A 237 -3.28 11.76 7.25
CA ASP A 237 -2.59 11.55 5.96
C ASP A 237 -2.87 10.18 5.34
N LEU A 238 -2.94 9.12 6.16
CA LEU A 238 -3.31 7.78 5.67
C LEU A 238 -4.78 7.70 5.30
N VAL A 239 -5.65 8.41 6.05
CA VAL A 239 -7.07 8.54 5.71
C VAL A 239 -7.24 9.27 4.37
N TYR A 240 -6.52 10.37 4.15
CA TYR A 240 -6.52 11.11 2.90
C TYR A 240 -6.01 10.25 1.74
N LEU A 241 -4.84 9.61 1.89
CA LEU A 241 -4.26 8.72 0.87
C LEU A 241 -5.21 7.57 0.50
N ALA A 242 -5.89 6.95 1.47
CA ALA A 242 -6.85 5.87 1.23
C ALA A 242 -8.17 6.32 0.58
N THR A 243 -8.48 7.61 0.57
CA THR A 243 -9.79 8.14 0.11
C THR A 243 -9.71 9.13 -1.06
N ARG A 244 -8.51 9.62 -1.37
CA ARG A 244 -8.19 10.56 -2.47
C ARG A 244 -6.82 10.25 -3.09
N LYS A 245 -6.59 8.97 -3.43
CA LYS A 245 -5.29 8.51 -3.95
C LYS A 245 -4.90 9.22 -5.25
N ALA A 246 -5.84 9.43 -6.17
CA ALA A 246 -5.54 10.07 -7.45
C ALA A 246 -5.06 11.53 -7.26
N GLU A 247 -5.71 12.29 -6.38
CA GLU A 247 -5.32 13.65 -5.99
C GLU A 247 -3.95 13.65 -5.29
N PHE A 248 -3.73 12.71 -4.36
CA PHE A 248 -2.45 12.57 -3.66
C PHE A 248 -1.30 12.28 -4.64
N ASP A 249 -1.47 11.31 -5.54
CA ASP A 249 -0.44 10.94 -6.52
C ASP A 249 -0.12 12.11 -7.47
N ARG A 250 -1.13 12.88 -7.90
CA ARG A 250 -0.94 14.09 -8.72
C ARG A 250 -0.26 15.22 -7.97
N TYR A 251 -0.48 15.35 -6.66
CA TYR A 251 0.27 16.28 -5.83
C TYR A 251 1.75 15.86 -5.72
N GLN A 252 2.04 14.57 -5.47
CA GLN A 252 3.42 14.06 -5.48
C GLN A 252 4.10 14.28 -6.85
N GLU A 253 3.40 14.00 -7.96
CA GLU A 253 3.89 14.27 -9.32
C GLU A 253 4.18 15.76 -9.55
N THR A 254 3.35 16.65 -9.01
CA THR A 254 3.54 18.11 -9.09
C THR A 254 4.79 18.53 -8.30
N MET A 255 4.95 18.06 -7.07
CA MET A 255 6.13 18.36 -6.24
C MET A 255 7.42 17.79 -6.85
N MET A 256 7.36 16.61 -7.47
CA MET A 256 8.47 16.03 -8.25
C MET A 256 8.91 16.97 -9.37
N LYS A 257 7.97 17.36 -10.24
CA LYS A 257 8.23 18.29 -11.36
C LYS A 257 8.79 19.63 -10.89
N ARG A 258 8.36 20.15 -9.74
CA ARG A 258 8.92 21.38 -9.18
C ARG A 258 10.35 21.22 -8.73
N PHE A 259 10.66 20.16 -7.99
CA PHE A 259 12.04 19.90 -7.57
C PHE A 259 12.99 19.71 -8.75
N ASP A 260 12.57 18.96 -9.77
CA ASP A 260 13.38 18.71 -10.97
C ASP A 260 13.69 20.00 -11.77
N ASN A 261 12.82 21.01 -11.71
CA ASN A 261 12.98 22.28 -12.43
C ASN A 261 13.62 23.40 -11.58
N GLU A 262 13.32 23.46 -10.28
CA GLU A 262 13.60 24.61 -9.40
C GLU A 262 14.31 24.24 -8.08
N GLY A 263 14.44 22.95 -7.77
CA GLY A 263 15.01 22.45 -6.51
C GLY A 263 14.13 22.75 -5.29
N HIS A 264 14.76 22.90 -4.13
CA HIS A 264 14.05 23.17 -2.85
C HIS A 264 13.14 24.41 -2.87
N PRO A 265 13.51 25.56 -3.48
CA PRO A 265 12.61 26.72 -3.56
C PRO A 265 11.25 26.43 -4.22
N GLY A 266 11.21 25.53 -5.21
CA GLY A 266 9.96 25.10 -5.84
C GLY A 266 9.05 24.33 -4.87
N LEU A 267 9.60 23.60 -3.90
CA LEU A 267 8.82 22.87 -2.90
C LEU A 267 8.20 23.79 -1.82
N GLU A 268 8.77 24.97 -1.59
CA GLU A 268 8.30 25.93 -0.58
C GLU A 268 7.24 26.90 -1.11
N ALA A 269 7.14 27.08 -2.43
CA ALA A 269 6.16 27.96 -3.05
C ALA A 269 4.72 27.42 -2.93
N PRO A 270 3.68 28.26 -2.73
CA PRO A 270 2.29 27.81 -2.85
C PRO A 270 1.97 27.26 -4.25
N LEU A 271 1.04 26.30 -4.35
CA LEU A 271 0.52 25.79 -5.62
C LEU A 271 -0.01 26.92 -6.50
N SER A 272 0.30 26.93 -7.79
CA SER A 272 -0.35 27.79 -8.77
C SER A 272 -1.77 27.31 -9.07
N GLU A 273 -2.58 28.14 -9.73
CA GLU A 273 -3.92 27.75 -10.19
C GLU A 273 -3.89 26.55 -11.14
N GLN A 274 -2.89 26.47 -12.03
CA GLN A 274 -2.75 25.36 -12.98
C GLN A 274 -2.40 24.04 -12.30
N GLU A 275 -1.58 24.11 -11.24
CA GLU A 275 -1.18 22.93 -10.47
C GLU A 275 -2.33 22.44 -9.57
N ALA A 276 -3.03 23.36 -8.90
CA ALA A 276 -4.24 23.03 -8.17
C ALA A 276 -5.32 22.45 -9.10
N PHE A 277 -5.49 23.02 -10.30
CA PHE A 277 -6.41 22.49 -11.31
C PHE A 277 -6.02 21.09 -11.77
N PHE A 278 -4.73 20.82 -12.00
CA PHE A 278 -4.22 19.49 -12.30
C PHE A 278 -4.45 18.50 -11.15
N ILE A 279 -4.13 18.87 -9.90
CA ILE A 279 -4.30 18.02 -8.71
C ILE A 279 -5.75 17.63 -8.48
N ALA A 280 -6.71 18.53 -8.76
CA ALA A 280 -8.13 18.22 -8.69
C ALA A 280 -8.65 17.43 -9.91
N THR A 281 -8.42 17.92 -11.14
CA THR A 281 -9.08 17.43 -12.36
C THR A 281 -8.27 16.42 -13.20
N GLY A 282 -6.94 16.45 -13.09
CA GLY A 282 -6.01 15.63 -13.88
C GLY A 282 -5.58 16.31 -15.19
N ILE A 283 -6.11 17.50 -15.48
CA ILE A 283 -5.90 18.20 -16.74
C ILE A 283 -4.80 19.25 -16.54
N GLY A 284 -3.61 18.96 -17.08
CA GLY A 284 -2.42 19.77 -16.86
C GLY A 284 -2.36 21.06 -17.68
N ARG A 285 -1.61 22.05 -17.18
CA ARG A 285 -1.24 23.31 -17.86
C ARG A 285 -2.40 24.24 -18.24
N VAL A 286 -3.58 24.04 -17.64
CA VAL A 286 -4.78 24.86 -17.85
C VAL A 286 -5.45 25.18 -16.52
N THR A 287 -6.33 26.18 -16.52
CA THR A 287 -7.20 26.52 -15.38
C THR A 287 -8.69 26.33 -15.72
N SER A 288 -8.99 25.81 -16.91
CA SER A 288 -10.34 25.52 -17.38
C SER A 288 -10.30 24.42 -18.43
N HIS A 289 -11.32 23.56 -18.42
CA HIS A 289 -11.59 22.55 -19.43
C HIS A 289 -13.09 22.49 -19.73
N ALA A 290 -13.44 22.10 -20.95
CA ALA A 290 -14.82 21.90 -21.38
C ALA A 290 -14.93 20.68 -22.30
N ASP A 291 -15.78 19.74 -21.95
CA ASP A 291 -16.16 18.59 -22.78
C ASP A 291 -17.54 18.87 -23.39
N ASN A 292 -17.56 19.14 -24.70
CA ASN A 292 -18.78 19.45 -25.44
C ASN A 292 -19.40 18.16 -25.99
N ARG A 293 -20.54 17.76 -25.42
CA ARG A 293 -21.34 16.61 -25.83
C ARG A 293 -22.67 17.00 -26.48
N ARG A 294 -22.75 18.23 -27.02
CA ARG A 294 -23.88 18.66 -27.83
C ARG A 294 -23.85 17.97 -29.20
N ASN A 295 -25.04 17.74 -29.76
CA ASN A 295 -25.20 17.21 -31.11
C ASN A 295 -24.98 18.30 -32.18
N GLU A 296 -25.19 17.94 -33.45
CA GLU A 296 -25.04 18.85 -34.60
C GLU A 296 -26.03 20.04 -34.55
N ASP A 297 -27.18 19.89 -33.89
CA ASP A 297 -28.17 20.94 -33.64
C ASP A 297 -27.81 21.83 -32.42
N ASN A 298 -26.61 21.67 -31.83
CA ASN A 298 -26.19 22.34 -30.60
C ASN A 298 -27.08 22.03 -29.37
N ILE A 299 -27.78 20.89 -29.36
CA ILE A 299 -28.60 20.40 -28.26
C ILE A 299 -27.83 19.37 -27.43
N GLY A 300 -27.99 19.41 -26.10
CA GLY A 300 -27.27 18.59 -25.13
C GLY A 300 -26.37 19.41 -24.20
N SER A 301 -25.30 18.78 -23.72
CA SER A 301 -24.55 19.28 -22.56
C SER A 301 -23.11 19.66 -22.88
N ILE A 302 -22.62 20.75 -22.28
CA ILE A 302 -21.19 21.04 -22.17
C ILE A 302 -20.82 20.92 -20.69
N PHE A 303 -19.95 19.97 -20.35
CA PHE A 303 -19.41 19.81 -19.00
C PHE A 303 -18.19 20.70 -18.86
N ILE A 304 -18.18 21.59 -17.86
CA ILE A 304 -17.16 22.62 -17.68
C ILE A 304 -16.57 22.51 -16.28
N GLN A 305 -15.24 22.43 -16.21
CA GLN A 305 -14.47 22.51 -14.98
C GLN A 305 -13.59 23.76 -15.10
N LYS A 306 -13.66 24.69 -14.14
CA LYS A 306 -12.80 25.89 -14.17
C LYS A 306 -12.42 26.41 -12.79
N VAL A 307 -11.25 27.02 -12.68
CA VAL A 307 -10.90 27.88 -11.54
C VAL A 307 -11.89 29.04 -11.51
N SER A 308 -12.51 29.22 -10.35
CA SER A 308 -13.59 30.18 -10.10
C SER A 308 -13.16 31.30 -9.16
N SER A 309 -12.25 30.99 -8.22
CA SER A 309 -11.55 31.93 -7.38
C SER A 309 -10.24 31.32 -6.86
N SER A 310 -9.29 32.17 -6.50
CA SER A 310 -8.08 31.78 -5.77
C SER A 310 -7.69 32.88 -4.78
N ASP A 311 -7.07 32.48 -3.68
CA ASP A 311 -6.49 33.35 -2.66
C ASP A 311 -5.12 32.77 -2.22
N GLY A 312 -4.51 33.32 -1.17
CA GLY A 312 -3.19 32.83 -0.70
C GLY A 312 -3.21 31.41 -0.13
N GLU A 313 -4.37 30.91 0.31
CA GLU A 313 -4.53 29.65 1.02
C GLU A 313 -5.11 28.54 0.13
N LYS A 314 -6.04 28.87 -0.76
CA LYS A 314 -6.75 27.89 -1.59
C LYS A 314 -7.02 28.33 -3.03
N VAL A 315 -7.27 27.34 -3.88
CA VAL A 315 -7.85 27.50 -5.22
C VAL A 315 -9.20 26.79 -5.23
N THR A 316 -10.23 27.46 -5.76
CA THR A 316 -11.60 26.92 -5.86
C THR A 316 -11.96 26.65 -7.31
N ILE A 317 -12.32 25.40 -7.60
CA ILE A 317 -12.70 24.91 -8.92
C ILE A 317 -14.19 24.60 -8.90
N HIS A 318 -14.91 25.12 -9.90
CA HIS A 318 -16.34 24.91 -10.09
C HIS A 318 -16.54 23.93 -11.25
N GLU A 319 -17.26 22.85 -10.98
CA GLU A 319 -17.70 21.88 -11.99
C GLU A 319 -19.19 22.09 -12.23
N TYR A 320 -19.57 22.34 -13.49
CA TYR A 320 -20.95 22.61 -13.87
C TYR A 320 -21.25 22.19 -15.29
N GLU A 321 -22.53 22.02 -15.59
CA GLU A 321 -23.05 21.60 -16.88
C GLU A 321 -23.86 22.74 -17.51
N ALA A 322 -23.53 23.11 -18.73
CA ALA A 322 -24.32 24.03 -19.56
C ALA A 322 -25.23 23.21 -20.49
N VAL A 323 -26.46 22.99 -20.04
CA VAL A 323 -27.48 22.19 -20.73
C VAL A 323 -28.24 23.08 -21.71
N ARG A 324 -28.43 22.62 -22.95
CA ARG A 324 -29.38 23.20 -23.89
C ARG A 324 -30.35 22.13 -24.38
N ASN A 325 -31.66 22.32 -24.17
CA ASN A 325 -32.71 21.40 -24.63
C ASN A 325 -33.43 21.87 -25.91
N GLY A 326 -33.31 23.17 -26.23
CA GLY A 326 -33.87 23.81 -27.42
C GLY A 326 -33.28 25.21 -27.59
N ASP A 327 -33.67 25.93 -28.64
CA ASP A 327 -33.12 27.26 -28.93
C ASP A 327 -33.36 28.29 -27.81
N ASP A 328 -34.48 28.17 -27.09
CA ASP A 328 -34.90 29.05 -26.00
C ASP A 328 -34.71 28.44 -24.58
N ASP A 329 -34.16 27.23 -24.45
CA ASP A 329 -33.87 26.59 -23.15
C ASP A 329 -32.39 26.23 -23.04
N GLU A 330 -31.62 27.17 -22.49
CA GLU A 330 -30.23 26.97 -22.04
C GLU A 330 -30.08 27.40 -20.58
N HIS A 331 -29.55 26.51 -19.75
CA HIS A 331 -29.39 26.74 -18.31
C HIS A 331 -28.11 26.08 -17.77
N THR A 332 -27.72 26.46 -16.56
CA THR A 332 -26.53 25.93 -15.88
C THR A 332 -26.91 25.11 -14.65
N ALA A 333 -26.48 23.85 -14.60
CA ALA A 333 -26.56 23.00 -13.41
C ALA A 333 -25.18 22.93 -12.73
N THR A 334 -25.09 23.31 -11.45
CA THR A 334 -23.86 23.11 -10.67
C THR A 334 -23.72 21.64 -10.30
N GLY A 335 -22.59 21.03 -10.65
CA GLY A 335 -22.25 19.66 -10.26
C GLY A 335 -21.49 19.63 -8.94
N ASN A 336 -20.40 20.41 -8.82
CA ASN A 336 -19.46 20.31 -7.71
C ASN A 336 -18.70 21.62 -7.45
N TRP A 337 -18.26 21.81 -6.20
CA TRP A 337 -17.26 22.80 -5.82
C TRP A 337 -16.10 22.08 -5.14
N ILE A 338 -14.90 22.29 -5.67
CA ILE A 338 -13.68 21.63 -5.21
C ILE A 338 -12.72 22.71 -4.69
N HIS A 339 -12.22 22.54 -3.48
CA HIS A 339 -11.23 23.39 -2.85
C HIS A 339 -9.89 22.64 -2.74
N VAL A 340 -8.82 23.24 -3.25
CA VAL A 340 -7.45 22.71 -3.16
C VAL A 340 -6.64 23.64 -2.27
N ASP A 341 -6.10 23.10 -1.18
CA ASP A 341 -5.17 23.78 -0.28
C ASP A 341 -3.82 24.01 -0.98
N ARG A 342 -3.34 25.26 -1.03
CA ARG A 342 -2.16 25.65 -1.81
C ARG A 342 -0.83 25.24 -1.17
N THR A 343 -0.82 24.80 0.09
CA THR A 343 0.40 24.38 0.79
C THR A 343 0.56 22.86 0.77
N THR A 344 -0.55 22.13 0.91
CA THR A 344 -0.57 20.68 1.10
C THR A 344 -1.10 19.90 -0.11
N GLY A 345 -1.69 20.58 -1.10
CA GLY A 345 -2.37 19.94 -2.22
C GLY A 345 -3.61 19.13 -1.84
N ARG A 346 -4.05 19.20 -0.57
CA ARG A 346 -5.23 18.47 -0.09
C ARG A 346 -6.49 19.03 -0.73
N VAL A 347 -7.29 18.12 -1.27
CA VAL A 347 -8.55 18.40 -1.96
C VAL A 347 -9.71 18.10 -1.02
N LYS A 348 -10.68 19.03 -1.00
CA LYS A 348 -12.00 18.84 -0.39
C LYS A 348 -13.07 19.23 -1.40
N ASP A 349 -14.23 18.62 -1.34
CA ASP A 349 -15.37 19.01 -2.19
C ASP A 349 -16.65 19.26 -1.38
N MET A 350 -17.68 19.83 -2.03
CA MET A 350 -18.94 20.22 -1.37
C MET A 350 -19.74 19.06 -0.75
N PHE A 351 -19.32 17.81 -0.98
CA PHE A 351 -19.91 16.61 -0.39
C PHE A 351 -19.12 16.14 0.85
N ASP A 352 -17.86 16.55 1.02
CA ASP A 352 -17.11 16.39 2.26
C ASP A 352 -17.59 17.35 3.38
N GLU A 353 -18.21 18.48 3.01
CA GLU A 353 -18.64 19.51 3.96
C GLU A 353 -20.02 19.26 4.59
N LYS A 354 -20.84 18.38 3.98
CA LYS A 354 -22.21 18.03 4.44
C LYS A 354 -22.25 16.75 5.25
#